data_AF-A0AAD4XZH4-F1
#
_entry.id   AF-A0AAD4XZH4-F1
#
_cell.length_a   1.000
_cell.length_b   1.000
_cell.length_c   1.000
_cell.angle_alpha   90.00
_cell.angle_beta   90.00
_cell.angle_gamma   90.00
#
_symmetry.space_group_name_H-M   'P 1'
#
loop_
_entity.id
_entity.type
_entity.pdbx_description
1 polymer ?
#
loop_
_entity_poly.entity_id
_entity_poly.type
_entity_poly.pdbx_seq_one_letter_code
_entity_poly.pdbx_strand_id
1 'polypeptide(L)'
;MPIPWEQVQDVKILYHITGAITFVKEMPWVVEPIYLAHWGTMWIMMRREKGDGRHFKRMRFPPFDDEEPPLDYADNLLDVDPLEPIQLEMDEEEDSSVYTRFYDHKHILKKKLINGPSYRRWHLSLPIMATLHRLAGQLLSDLIDRNYFYLFDMESFFTAKALNMCIPVQSYALFVRS
;
A
#
# COMPACT_ATOMS: atom_id res chain seq x y z
N MET A 1 -6.75 -3.46 -8.75
CA MET A 1 -6.84 -4.33 -7.57
C MET A 1 -7.07 -3.40 -6.40
N PRO A 2 -8.16 -3.58 -5.65
CA PRO A 2 -8.41 -2.78 -4.46
C PRO A 2 -7.31 -3.01 -3.44
N ILE A 3 -6.95 -1.95 -2.74
CA ILE A 3 -6.01 -1.98 -1.62
C ILE A 3 -6.74 -2.28 -0.30
N PRO A 4 -6.07 -2.79 0.75
CA PRO A 4 -6.76 -3.32 1.94
C PRO A 4 -7.62 -2.32 2.75
N TRP A 5 -7.38 -1.03 2.57
CA TRP A 5 -8.16 0.04 3.20
C TRP A 5 -9.33 0.55 2.35
N GLU A 6 -9.48 0.03 1.13
CA GLU A 6 -10.62 0.26 0.24
C GLU A 6 -11.56 -0.96 0.26
N GLN A 7 -12.87 -0.70 0.35
CA GLN A 7 -13.87 -1.77 0.26
C GLN A 7 -14.14 -2.17 -1.20
N VAL A 8 -14.42 -1.18 -2.04
CA VAL A 8 -14.81 -1.35 -3.44
C VAL A 8 -14.02 -0.36 -4.29
N GLN A 9 -13.56 -0.82 -5.45
CA GLN A 9 -12.80 -0.01 -6.39
C GLN A 9 -13.51 0.04 -7.74
N ASP A 10 -14.20 1.15 -8.01
CA ASP A 10 -14.78 1.41 -9.33
C ASP A 10 -13.70 1.81 -10.32
N VAL A 11 -13.59 1.07 -11.43
CA VAL A 11 -12.58 1.30 -12.45
C VAL A 11 -13.21 1.49 -13.83
N LYS A 12 -12.59 2.34 -14.63
CA LYS A 12 -13.02 2.53 -16.02
C LYS A 12 -12.68 1.29 -16.84
N ILE A 13 -13.66 0.76 -17.55
CA ILE A 13 -13.49 -0.39 -18.45
C ILE A 13 -13.62 0.02 -19.92
N LEU A 14 -12.95 -0.75 -20.77
CA LEU A 14 -13.09 -0.74 -22.22
C LEU A 14 -13.48 -2.16 -22.64
N TYR A 15 -14.70 -2.33 -23.13
CA TYR A 15 -15.24 -3.63 -23.50
C TYR A 15 -15.51 -3.71 -25.01
N HIS A 16 -15.39 -4.90 -25.57
CA HIS A 16 -15.81 -5.18 -26.94
C HIS A 16 -17.34 -5.29 -27.02
N ILE A 17 -17.97 -4.79 -28.09
CA ILE A 17 -19.44 -4.73 -28.23
C ILE A 17 -20.07 -6.13 -28.15
N THR A 18 -19.38 -7.17 -28.63
CA THR A 18 -19.87 -8.56 -28.54
C THR A 18 -19.56 -9.25 -27.22
N GLY A 19 -18.90 -8.59 -26.26
CA GLY A 19 -18.53 -9.17 -24.96
C GLY A 19 -17.32 -10.10 -24.98
N ALA A 20 -16.56 -10.17 -26.08
CA ALA A 20 -15.43 -11.09 -26.21
C ALA A 20 -14.25 -10.79 -25.27
N ILE A 21 -14.04 -9.52 -24.92
CA ILE A 21 -12.96 -9.09 -24.04
C ILE A 21 -13.30 -7.75 -23.36
N THR A 22 -12.84 -7.60 -22.13
CA THR A 22 -13.00 -6.38 -21.32
C THR A 22 -11.66 -6.03 -20.66
N PHE A 23 -11.17 -4.81 -20.92
CA PHE A 23 -9.94 -4.29 -20.37
C PHE A 23 -10.22 -3.21 -19.32
N VAL A 24 -9.39 -3.16 -18.28
CA VAL A 24 -9.35 -2.02 -17.35
C VAL A 24 -8.55 -0.88 -17.99
N LYS A 25 -9.19 0.27 -18.22
CA LYS A 25 -8.63 1.46 -18.88
C LYS A 25 -8.30 2.56 -17.86
N GLU A 26 -7.58 2.21 -16.81
CA GLU A 26 -7.14 3.16 -15.78
C GLU A 26 -5.72 2.84 -15.32
N MET A 27 -4.93 3.90 -15.11
CA MET A 27 -3.61 3.80 -14.50
C MET A 27 -3.71 4.25 -13.04
N PRO A 28 -3.34 3.41 -12.06
CA PRO A 28 -3.47 3.74 -10.64
C PRO A 28 -2.33 4.69 -10.23
N TRP A 29 -2.53 5.99 -10.42
CA TRP A 29 -1.60 7.00 -9.92
C TRP A 29 -1.79 7.16 -8.41
N VAL A 30 -0.68 7.11 -7.67
CA VAL A 30 -0.66 7.29 -6.21
C VAL A 30 0.32 8.41 -5.84
N VAL A 31 0.01 9.14 -4.76
CA VAL A 31 0.93 10.11 -4.17
C VAL A 31 1.83 9.36 -3.19
N GLU A 32 3.11 9.27 -3.51
CA GLU A 32 4.10 8.46 -2.78
C GLU A 32 4.05 8.60 -1.24
N PRO A 33 4.16 9.81 -0.63
CA PRO A 33 4.18 9.94 0.82
C PRO A 33 2.85 9.51 1.48
N ILE A 34 1.72 9.68 0.78
CA ILE A 34 0.41 9.23 1.26
C ILE A 34 0.33 7.71 1.20
N TYR A 35 0.72 7.13 0.07
CA TYR A 35 0.71 5.68 -0.14
C TYR A 35 1.62 4.95 0.86
N LEU A 36 2.79 5.52 1.16
CA LEU A 36 3.68 4.98 2.19
C LEU A 36 3.05 5.06 3.59
N ALA A 37 2.41 6.18 3.92
CA ALA A 37 1.69 6.33 5.19
C ALA A 37 0.55 5.32 5.31
N HIS A 38 -0.22 5.08 4.23
CA HIS A 38 -1.26 4.04 4.22
C HIS A 38 -0.71 2.67 4.58
N TRP A 39 0.35 2.23 3.89
CA TRP A 39 0.98 0.96 4.18
C TRP A 39 1.59 0.93 5.59
N GLY A 40 2.07 2.06 6.11
CA GLY A 40 2.50 2.21 7.49
C GLY A 40 1.37 1.92 8.48
N THR A 41 0.18 2.48 8.24
CA THR A 41 -1.01 2.19 9.05
C THR A 41 -1.46 0.73 8.93
N MET A 42 -1.39 0.16 7.72
CA MET A 42 -1.72 -1.26 7.50
C MET A 42 -0.77 -2.18 8.26
N TRP A 43 0.51 -1.87 8.25
CA TRP A 43 1.52 -2.61 8.99
C TRP A 43 1.26 -2.61 10.50
N ILE A 44 0.84 -1.47 11.06
CA ILE A 44 0.47 -1.37 12.47
C ILE A 44 -0.76 -2.25 12.75
N MET A 45 -1.83 -2.09 11.95
CA MET A 45 -3.07 -2.83 12.17
C MET A 45 -2.91 -4.34 12.00
N MET A 46 -2.20 -4.80 10.96
CA MET A 46 -1.95 -6.22 10.75
C MET A 46 -1.11 -6.84 11.86
N ARG A 47 -0.12 -6.11 12.40
CA ARG A 47 0.66 -6.60 13.55
C ARG A 47 -0.17 -6.68 14.83
N ARG A 48 -1.03 -5.69 15.06
CA ARG A 48 -1.95 -5.67 16.20
C ARG A 48 -2.91 -6.86 16.14
N GLU A 49 -3.56 -7.06 14.99
CA GLU A 49 -4.48 -8.18 14.76
C GLU A 49 -3.79 -9.54 14.94
N LYS A 50 -2.56 -9.68 14.42
CA LYS A 50 -1.75 -10.89 14.62
C LYS A 50 -1.37 -11.12 16.09
N GLY A 51 -1.17 -10.05 16.86
CA GLY A 51 -0.83 -10.13 18.29
C GLY A 51 -2.03 -10.49 19.16
N ASP A 52 -3.20 -9.95 18.85
CA ASP A 52 -4.42 -10.11 19.64
C ASP A 52 -5.17 -11.43 19.30
N GLY A 53 -5.02 -11.93 18.07
CA GLY A 53 -5.71 -13.14 17.58
C GLY A 53 -5.15 -14.46 18.13
N ARG A 54 -5.99 -15.25 18.83
CA ARG A 54 -5.61 -16.60 19.33
C ARG A 54 -5.53 -17.68 18.24
N HIS A 55 -6.41 -17.63 17.24
CA HIS A 55 -6.44 -18.59 16.13
C HIS A 55 -6.72 -17.85 14.82
N PHE A 56 -5.68 -17.68 14.00
CA PHE A 56 -5.80 -17.08 12.68
C PHE A 56 -5.98 -18.16 11.61
N LYS A 57 -7.19 -18.26 11.05
CA LYS A 57 -7.48 -19.18 9.95
C LYS A 57 -7.03 -18.57 8.63
N ARG A 58 -6.12 -19.26 7.93
CA ARG A 58 -5.68 -18.86 6.59
C ARG A 58 -6.73 -19.26 5.55
N MET A 59 -6.83 -18.49 4.48
CA MET A 59 -7.66 -18.88 3.33
C MET A 59 -7.14 -20.19 2.71
N ARG A 60 -8.06 -21.01 2.22
CA ARG A 60 -7.74 -22.22 1.44
C ARG A 60 -7.53 -21.81 -0.01
N PHE A 61 -6.49 -22.35 -0.63
CA PHE A 61 -6.22 -22.19 -2.06
C PHE A 61 -6.28 -23.55 -2.74
N PRO A 62 -6.97 -23.70 -3.88
CA PRO A 62 -7.85 -22.70 -4.51
C PRO A 62 -9.12 -22.43 -3.68
N PRO A 63 -9.70 -21.21 -3.77
CA PRO A 63 -10.91 -20.86 -3.02
C PRO A 63 -12.18 -21.53 -3.56
N PHE A 64 -12.23 -21.79 -4.88
CA PHE A 64 -13.34 -22.44 -5.57
C PHE A 64 -12.93 -23.82 -6.08
N ASP A 65 -13.90 -24.70 -6.27
CA ASP A 65 -13.69 -26.01 -6.90
C ASP A 65 -13.67 -25.89 -8.43
N ASP A 66 -12.97 -26.80 -9.12
CA ASP A 66 -12.76 -26.71 -10.57
C ASP A 66 -14.04 -27.02 -11.38
N GLU A 67 -15.01 -27.74 -10.78
CA GLU A 67 -16.29 -28.10 -11.38
C GLU A 67 -17.37 -27.01 -11.23
N GLU A 68 -17.14 -26.01 -10.35
CA GLU A 68 -18.10 -24.92 -10.14
C GLU A 68 -17.91 -23.82 -11.20
N PRO A 69 -18.99 -23.38 -11.89
CA PRO A 69 -18.88 -22.27 -12.83
C PRO A 69 -18.57 -20.96 -12.10
N PRO A 70 -17.96 -19.96 -12.79
CA PRO A 70 -17.74 -18.64 -12.22
C PRO A 70 -19.05 -18.01 -11.73
N LEU A 71 -19.00 -17.45 -10.52
CA LEU A 71 -20.13 -16.79 -9.88
C LEU A 71 -20.52 -15.50 -10.62
N ASP A 72 -21.81 -15.30 -10.89
CA ASP A 72 -22.30 -14.05 -11.46
C ASP A 72 -22.33 -12.93 -10.41
N TYR A 73 -21.83 -11.75 -10.78
CA TYR A 73 -21.74 -10.60 -9.90
C TYR A 73 -23.11 -10.01 -9.58
N ALA A 74 -24.00 -9.93 -10.58
CA ALA A 74 -25.32 -9.29 -10.41
C ALA A 74 -26.18 -10.02 -9.38
N ASP A 75 -26.19 -11.35 -9.42
CA ASP A 75 -27.05 -12.17 -8.56
C ASP A 75 -26.49 -12.39 -7.16
N ASN A 76 -25.15 -12.43 -7.01
CA ASN A 76 -24.52 -12.90 -5.76
C ASN A 76 -23.80 -11.82 -4.95
N LEU A 77 -23.35 -10.74 -5.60
CA LEU A 77 -22.44 -9.76 -4.98
C LEU A 77 -22.96 -8.33 -4.98
N LEU A 78 -23.92 -7.99 -5.86
CA LEU A 78 -24.41 -6.61 -5.99
C LEU A 78 -25.15 -6.12 -4.73
N ASP A 79 -25.94 -7.00 -4.10
CA ASP A 79 -26.77 -6.68 -2.93
C ASP A 79 -26.10 -7.00 -1.59
N VAL A 80 -24.86 -7.50 -1.62
CA VAL A 80 -24.11 -7.86 -0.40
C VAL A 80 -23.21 -6.71 0.01
N ASP A 81 -23.46 -6.16 1.20
CA ASP A 81 -22.60 -5.12 1.74
C ASP A 81 -21.18 -5.65 1.97
N PRO A 82 -20.15 -4.93 1.49
CA PRO A 82 -18.77 -5.34 1.69
C PRO A 82 -18.39 -5.27 3.16
N LEU A 83 -17.47 -6.16 3.56
CA LEU A 83 -16.89 -6.13 4.89
C LEU A 83 -16.17 -4.81 5.15
N GLU A 84 -15.99 -4.48 6.43
CA GLU A 84 -15.23 -3.30 6.83
C GLU A 84 -13.77 -3.42 6.36
N PRO A 85 -13.22 -2.35 5.77
CA PRO A 85 -11.84 -2.34 5.33
C PRO A 85 -10.91 -2.21 6.53
N ILE A 86 -9.63 -2.52 6.33
CA ILE A 86 -8.64 -2.30 7.38
C ILE A 86 -8.36 -0.79 7.43
N GLN A 87 -8.76 -0.12 8.51
CA GLN A 87 -8.51 1.30 8.73
C GLN A 87 -8.04 1.53 10.16
N LEU A 88 -7.01 2.36 10.34
CA LEU A 88 -6.53 2.76 11.65
C LEU A 88 -7.42 3.88 12.21
N GLU A 89 -7.85 3.74 13.46
CA GLU A 89 -8.46 4.85 14.20
C GLU A 89 -7.41 5.94 14.39
N MET A 90 -7.65 7.10 13.74
CA MET A 90 -6.74 8.25 13.77
C MET A 90 -7.13 9.22 14.89
N ASP A 91 -6.15 9.97 15.40
CA ASP A 91 -6.39 11.01 16.40
C ASP A 91 -6.86 12.31 15.72
N GLU A 92 -7.99 12.86 16.17
CA GLU A 92 -8.57 14.08 15.61
C GLU A 92 -7.68 15.33 15.82
N GLU A 93 -6.91 15.39 16.90
CA GLU A 93 -6.06 16.55 17.21
C GLU A 93 -4.71 16.45 16.49
N GLU A 94 -3.99 15.33 16.70
CA GLU A 94 -2.66 15.13 16.13
C GLU A 94 -2.67 14.97 14.60
N ASP A 95 -3.67 14.25 14.07
CA ASP A 95 -3.79 13.95 12.64
C ASP A 95 -4.81 14.83 11.90
N SER A 96 -5.25 15.91 12.53
CA SER A 96 -6.19 16.90 11.96
C SER A 96 -5.91 17.31 10.51
N SER A 97 -4.64 17.33 10.10
CA SER A 97 -4.24 17.71 8.73
C SER A 97 -4.63 16.70 7.64
N VAL A 98 -4.83 15.42 8.00
CA VAL A 98 -5.14 14.31 7.08
C VAL A 98 -6.41 13.54 7.44
N TYR A 99 -6.90 13.67 8.68
CA TYR A 99 -8.00 12.90 9.29
C TYR A 99 -9.22 12.67 8.37
N THR A 100 -9.79 13.74 7.79
CA THR A 100 -11.07 13.66 7.06
C THR A 100 -11.04 12.81 5.79
N ARG A 101 -9.87 12.69 5.13
CA ARG A 101 -9.77 12.20 3.75
C ARG A 101 -8.61 11.23 3.55
N PHE A 102 -8.09 10.65 4.63
CA PHE A 102 -6.89 9.81 4.56
C PHE A 102 -7.15 8.55 3.73
N TYR A 103 -8.24 7.81 3.97
CA TYR A 103 -8.53 6.53 3.30
C TYR A 103 -9.34 6.63 2.00
N ASP A 104 -9.58 7.84 1.47
CA ASP A 104 -10.25 8.01 0.17
C ASP A 104 -9.40 7.42 -0.96
N HIS A 105 -10.04 6.72 -1.92
CA HIS A 105 -9.40 6.13 -3.12
C HIS A 105 -8.58 7.16 -3.90
N LYS A 106 -9.20 8.31 -4.20
CA LYS A 106 -8.50 9.48 -4.70
C LYS A 106 -8.62 10.56 -3.66
N HIS A 107 -7.50 10.95 -3.07
CA HIS A 107 -7.40 12.15 -2.25
C HIS A 107 -7.76 13.33 -3.14
N ILE A 108 -9.04 13.73 -3.16
CA ILE A 108 -9.44 15.01 -3.76
C ILE A 108 -9.00 16.08 -2.77
N LEU A 109 -7.68 16.18 -2.61
CA LEU A 109 -7.06 17.31 -2.00
C LEU A 109 -7.47 18.51 -2.87
N LYS A 110 -7.88 19.59 -2.18
CA LYS A 110 -8.27 20.88 -2.77
C LYS A 110 -7.47 21.13 -4.06
N LYS A 111 -8.09 21.70 -5.11
CA LYS A 111 -7.46 22.01 -6.43
C LYS A 111 -6.04 22.64 -6.38
N LYS A 112 -5.62 23.16 -5.23
CA LYS A 112 -4.29 23.72 -4.94
C LYS A 112 -3.20 22.66 -4.66
N LEU A 113 -3.54 21.49 -4.12
CA LEU A 113 -2.57 20.48 -3.67
C LEU A 113 -2.26 19.45 -4.77
N ILE A 114 -3.24 19.13 -5.63
CA ILE A 114 -3.08 18.19 -6.74
C ILE A 114 -3.57 18.84 -8.02
N ASN A 115 -2.88 18.56 -9.14
CA ASN A 115 -3.12 19.14 -10.45
C ASN A 115 -4.45 18.75 -11.14
N GLY A 116 -5.42 18.18 -10.41
CA GLY A 116 -6.73 17.77 -10.90
C GLY A 116 -6.87 16.27 -11.16
N PRO A 117 -7.82 15.84 -12.02
CA PRO A 117 -8.15 14.42 -12.21
C PRO A 117 -7.04 13.61 -12.89
N SER A 118 -6.00 14.28 -13.42
CA SER A 118 -4.82 13.60 -13.96
C SER A 118 -3.91 13.02 -12.87
N TYR A 119 -3.97 13.52 -11.62
CA TYR A 119 -3.25 12.99 -10.47
C TYR A 119 -1.73 12.78 -10.66
N ARG A 120 -1.09 13.61 -11.48
CA ARG A 120 0.34 13.44 -11.87
C ARG A 120 1.30 14.29 -11.05
N ARG A 121 0.84 15.40 -10.49
CA ARG A 121 1.67 16.33 -9.72
C ARG A 121 0.96 16.69 -8.44
N TRP A 122 1.72 16.67 -7.35
CA TRP A 122 1.26 16.97 -6.02
C TRP A 122 2.19 18.01 -5.38
N HIS A 123 1.62 18.82 -4.49
CA HIS A 123 2.33 19.78 -3.65
C HIS A 123 1.65 19.75 -2.28
N LEU A 124 2.31 19.16 -1.29
CA LEU A 124 1.78 18.99 0.06
C LEU A 124 2.37 20.06 1.00
N SER A 125 1.54 20.59 1.90
CA SER A 125 2.01 21.51 2.94
C SER A 125 2.80 20.78 4.02
N LEU A 126 3.72 21.49 4.69
CA LEU A 126 4.57 20.93 5.75
C LEU A 126 3.80 20.17 6.86
N PRO A 127 2.66 20.67 7.39
CA PRO A 127 1.92 19.94 8.42
C PRO A 127 1.37 18.58 7.93
N ILE A 128 1.02 18.47 6.65
CA ILE A 128 0.57 17.22 6.04
C ILE A 128 1.77 16.27 5.88
N MET A 129 2.91 16.79 5.44
CA MET A 129 4.10 15.96 5.28
C MET A 129 4.60 15.41 6.63
N ALA A 130 4.53 16.21 7.69
CA ALA A 130 4.91 15.80 9.04
C ALA A 130 4.04 14.66 9.57
N THR A 131 2.71 14.74 9.43
CA THR A 131 1.79 13.68 9.85
C THR A 131 1.98 12.42 9.02
N LEU A 132 2.10 12.53 7.70
CA LEU A 132 2.35 11.38 6.81
C LEU A 132 3.67 10.68 7.15
N HIS A 133 4.74 11.44 7.39
CA HIS A 133 6.04 10.88 7.77
C HIS A 133 5.97 10.13 9.11
N ARG A 134 5.23 10.66 10.09
CA ARG A 134 5.00 10.01 11.38
C ARG A 134 4.25 8.68 11.22
N LEU A 135 3.16 8.67 10.45
CA LEU A 135 2.38 7.46 10.17
C LEU A 135 3.17 6.41 9.37
N ALA A 136 4.02 6.85 8.46
CA ALA A 136 4.93 6.00 7.68
C ALA A 136 6.14 5.49 8.48
N GLY A 137 6.34 5.93 9.73
CA GLY A 137 7.57 5.69 10.49
C GLY A 137 7.94 4.21 10.66
N GLN A 138 6.97 3.29 10.63
CA GLN A 138 7.26 1.85 10.72
C GLN A 138 7.89 1.26 9.46
N LEU A 139 7.76 1.95 8.31
CA LEU A 139 8.31 1.51 7.03
C LEU A 139 9.54 2.32 6.61
N LEU A 140 9.75 3.48 7.23
CA LEU A 140 10.90 4.33 6.98
C LEU A 140 12.13 3.83 7.75
N SER A 141 13.30 4.06 7.15
CA SER A 141 14.58 3.78 7.80
C SER A 141 15.05 5.01 8.56
N ASP A 142 15.61 4.80 9.75
CA ASP A 142 16.22 5.85 10.57
C ASP A 142 17.64 6.25 10.10
N LEU A 143 18.13 5.63 9.01
CA LEU A 143 19.48 5.85 8.49
C LEU A 143 19.57 7.15 7.70
N ILE A 144 20.20 8.16 8.31
CA ILE A 144 20.42 9.49 7.69
C ILE A 144 21.78 9.56 6.99
N ASP A 145 22.81 8.89 7.54
CA ASP A 145 24.17 8.96 7.01
C ASP A 145 24.36 8.07 5.79
N ARG A 146 24.79 8.67 4.67
CA ARG A 146 25.13 7.96 3.43
C ARG A 146 26.31 7.01 3.60
N ASN A 147 27.21 7.30 4.54
CA ASN A 147 28.37 6.45 4.80
C ASN A 147 27.98 5.08 5.35
N TYR A 148 26.75 4.92 5.86
CA TYR A 148 26.23 3.61 6.27
C TYR A 148 26.29 2.58 5.12
N PHE A 149 26.10 3.03 3.88
CA PHE A 149 26.10 2.17 2.69
C PHE A 149 27.49 2.01 2.06
N TYR A 150 28.57 2.31 2.79
CA TYR A 150 29.92 2.07 2.29
C TYR A 150 30.12 0.58 1.93
N LEU A 151 30.56 0.31 0.70
CA LEU A 151 30.63 -1.04 0.09
C LEU A 151 29.28 -1.75 -0.11
N PHE A 152 28.16 -1.09 0.18
CA PHE A 152 26.79 -1.59 0.02
C PHE A 152 25.97 -0.71 -0.94
N ASP A 153 26.66 -0.08 -1.89
CA ASP A 153 26.11 0.70 -2.99
C ASP A 153 26.16 -0.08 -4.32
N MET A 154 25.41 0.40 -5.31
CA MET A 154 25.30 -0.27 -6.61
C MET A 154 26.65 -0.38 -7.32
N GLU A 155 27.54 0.60 -7.17
CA GLU A 155 28.87 0.58 -7.80
C GLU A 155 29.74 -0.54 -7.20
N SER A 156 29.79 -0.65 -5.88
CA SER A 156 30.51 -1.74 -5.21
C SER A 156 29.98 -3.11 -5.62
N PHE A 157 28.66 -3.28 -5.78
CA PHE A 157 28.08 -4.54 -6.26
C PHE A 157 28.47 -4.86 -7.71
N PHE A 158 28.55 -3.86 -8.59
CA PHE A 158 29.03 -4.07 -9.97
C PHE A 158 30.50 -4.46 -10.01
N THR A 159 31.34 -3.80 -9.21
CA THR A 159 32.76 -4.12 -9.11
C THR A 159 32.98 -5.52 -8.53
N ALA A 160 32.26 -5.88 -7.46
CA ALA A 160 32.32 -7.21 -6.86
C ALA A 160 31.95 -8.29 -7.89
N LYS A 161 30.87 -8.09 -8.65
CA LYS A 161 30.46 -9.00 -9.72
C LYS A 161 31.51 -9.11 -10.84
N ALA A 162 32.08 -8.00 -11.28
CA ALA A 162 33.09 -7.98 -12.34
C ALA A 162 34.39 -8.68 -11.91
N LEU A 163 34.78 -8.55 -10.65
CA LEU A 163 35.97 -9.18 -10.07
C LEU A 163 35.70 -10.60 -9.54
N ASN A 164 34.48 -11.11 -9.68
CA ASN A 164 34.03 -12.40 -9.13
C ASN A 164 34.32 -12.52 -7.62
N MET A 165 34.13 -11.42 -6.89
CA MET A 165 34.31 -11.27 -5.45
C MET A 165 32.96 -11.13 -4.76
N CYS A 166 32.87 -11.56 -3.49
CA CYS A 166 31.67 -11.40 -2.66
C CYS A 166 31.94 -10.42 -1.52
N ILE A 167 31.05 -9.44 -1.35
CA ILE A 167 31.08 -8.52 -0.21
C ILE A 167 30.44 -9.24 1.00
N PRO A 168 31.12 -9.36 2.15
CA PRO A 168 30.56 -10.02 3.32
C PRO A 168 29.43 -9.15 3.91
N VAL A 169 28.26 -9.76 4.14
CA VAL A 169 27.19 -9.13 4.91
C VAL A 169 27.51 -9.33 6.38
N GLN A 170 27.77 -8.25 7.13
CA GLN A 170 28.03 -8.36 8.56
C GLN A 170 26.72 -8.71 9.29
N SER A 171 26.72 -9.81 10.02
CA SER A 171 25.60 -10.45 10.70
C SER A 171 25.02 -9.66 11.90
N TYR A 172 24.83 -8.35 11.80
CA TYR A 172 24.24 -7.55 12.87
C TYR A 172 22.70 -7.43 12.80
N ALA A 173 22.05 -8.02 11.78
CA ALA A 173 20.62 -7.82 11.53
C ALA A 173 19.72 -9.07 11.74
N LEU A 174 20.24 -10.21 12.20
CA LEU A 174 19.45 -11.46 12.33
C LEU A 174 19.33 -12.04 13.75
N PHE A 175 19.65 -11.25 14.79
CA PHE A 175 19.38 -11.63 16.19
C PHE A 175 18.52 -10.58 16.90
N VAL A 176 17.28 -10.41 16.41
CA VAL A 176 16.19 -9.87 17.25
C VAL A 176 15.17 -10.99 17.47
N ARG A 177 15.43 -11.72 18.56
CA ARG A 177 14.53 -12.54 19.39
C ARG A 177 13.63 -13.59 18.71
N SER A 178 14.03 -14.85 18.94
CA SER A 178 13.15 -15.99 19.24
C SER A 178 12.08 -15.67 20.27
#